data_AF-A0A7S2N2V4-F1
#
_entry.id   AF-A0A7S2N2V4-F1
#
_cell.length_a   1.000
_cell.length_b   1.000
_cell.length_c   1.000
_cell.angle_alpha   90.00
_cell.angle_beta   90.00
_cell.angle_gamma   90.00
#
_symmetry.space_group_name_H-M   'P 1'
#
loop_
_entity.id
_entity.type
_entity.pdbx_description
1 polymer ?
#
loop_
_entity_poly.entity_id
_entity_poly.type
_entity_poly.pdbx_seq_one_letter_code
_entity_poly.pdbx_strand_id
1 'polypeptide(L)'
;TNSALFREACKYARVWLHECYRIFSDRLVSASDAAELQSILEKTASKHFNNLQKDDLFAQPLIMTSFVSQAGGNERQYMHVKDMATLKKVVEDSLSEYNEVFAAMN
;
A
#
# COMPACT_ATOMS: atom_id res chain seq x y z
N THR A 1 -3.21 -10.36 -9.37
CA THR A 1 -3.01 -8.90 -9.61
C THR A 1 -3.20 -8.64 -11.10
N ASN A 2 -4.14 -7.77 -11.50
CA ASN A 2 -4.39 -7.47 -12.92
C ASN A 2 -3.23 -6.64 -13.49
N SER A 3 -2.42 -7.23 -14.38
CA SER A 3 -1.23 -6.60 -14.96
C SER A 3 -1.54 -5.38 -15.82
N ALA A 4 -2.78 -5.23 -16.31
CA ALA A 4 -3.20 -4.06 -17.08
C ALA A 4 -3.18 -2.77 -16.25
N LEU A 5 -3.33 -2.85 -14.92
CA LEU A 5 -3.40 -1.70 -14.02
C LEU A 5 -2.04 -1.05 -13.73
N PHE A 6 -0.93 -1.72 -14.06
CA PHE A 6 0.44 -1.30 -13.70
C PHE A 6 1.34 -1.08 -14.92
N ARG A 7 0.76 -0.75 -16.07
CA ARG A 7 1.53 -0.46 -17.30
C ARG A 7 2.34 0.83 -17.20
N GLU A 8 1.92 1.76 -16.35
CA GLU A 8 2.67 2.99 -16.09
C GLU A 8 3.81 2.71 -15.13
N ALA A 9 5.03 3.11 -15.51
CA ALA A 9 6.25 2.87 -14.73
C ALA A 9 6.15 3.42 -13.29
N CYS A 10 5.52 4.58 -13.09
CA CYS A 10 5.32 5.15 -11.76
C CYS A 10 4.38 4.30 -10.89
N LYS A 11 3.25 3.83 -11.46
CA LYS A 11 2.33 2.93 -10.74
C LYS A 11 3.02 1.62 -10.35
N TYR A 12 3.79 1.04 -11.27
CA TYR A 12 4.56 -0.17 -10.99
C TYR A 12 5.59 0.05 -9.87
N ALA A 13 6.38 1.12 -9.96
CA ALA A 13 7.40 1.43 -8.96
C ALA A 13 6.80 1.70 -7.57
N ARG A 14 5.63 2.36 -7.50
CA ARG A 14 4.91 2.57 -6.23
C ARG A 14 4.40 1.26 -5.62
N VAL A 15 3.90 0.32 -6.43
CA VAL A 15 3.51 -1.01 -5.94
C VAL A 15 4.73 -1.78 -5.43
N TRP A 16 5.81 -1.79 -6.21
CA TRP A 16 7.06 -2.40 -5.78
C TRP A 16 7.54 -1.84 -4.44
N LEU A 17 7.51 -0.51 -4.28
CA LEU A 17 7.92 0.15 -3.05
C LEU A 17 7.02 -0.23 -1.87
N HIS A 18 5.69 -0.23 -2.07
CA HIS A 18 4.73 -0.67 -1.06
C HIS A 18 5.02 -2.09 -0.59
N GLU A 19 5.21 -3.03 -1.52
CA GLU A 19 5.49 -4.43 -1.21
C GLU A 19 6.82 -4.61 -0.48
N CYS A 20 7.87 -3.86 -0.87
CA CYS A 20 9.13 -3.86 -0.12
C CYS A 20 8.92 -3.43 1.33
N TYR A 21 8.14 -2.38 1.59
CA TYR A 21 7.81 -2.00 2.96
C TYR A 21 7.04 -3.10 3.71
N ARG A 22 6.01 -3.71 3.12
CA ARG A 22 5.25 -4.79 3.79
C ARG A 22 6.10 -6.03 4.08
N ILE A 23 7.02 -6.39 3.19
CA ILE A 23 7.86 -7.59 3.36
C ILE A 23 8.95 -7.40 4.41
N PHE A 24 9.60 -6.23 4.40
CA PHE A 24 10.75 -5.97 5.28
C PHE A 24 10.35 -5.24 6.55
N SER A 25 9.59 -4.15 6.44
CA SER A 25 9.27 -3.28 7.57
C SER A 25 8.41 -3.97 8.63
N ASP A 26 7.48 -4.84 8.24
CA ASP A 26 6.61 -5.56 9.19
C ASP A 26 7.39 -6.50 10.13
N ARG A 27 8.65 -6.82 9.81
CA ARG A 27 9.54 -7.66 10.63
C ARG A 27 10.49 -6.86 11.51
N LEU A 28 10.55 -5.54 11.35
CA LEU A 28 11.46 -4.68 12.09
C LEU A 28 10.81 -4.23 13.40
N VAL A 29 11.62 -4.20 14.47
CA VAL A 29 11.18 -3.75 15.81
C VAL A 29 11.81 -2.41 16.16
N SER A 30 13.05 -2.17 15.73
CA SER A 30 13.76 -0.93 16.02
C SER A 30 13.42 0.17 15.01
N ALA A 31 13.20 1.38 15.52
CA ALA A 31 13.04 2.57 14.69
C ALA A 31 14.31 2.89 13.88
N SER A 32 15.50 2.53 14.38
CA SER A 32 16.76 2.68 13.62
C SER A 32 16.75 1.85 12.34
N ASP A 33 16.31 0.59 12.46
CA ASP A 33 16.34 -0.36 11.35
C ASP A 33 15.29 0.04 10.31
N ALA A 34 14.14 0.56 10.75
CA ALA A 34 13.11 1.09 9.87
C ALA A 34 13.63 2.31 9.06
N ALA A 35 14.38 3.21 9.71
CA ALA A 35 15.00 4.35 9.04
C ALA A 35 16.10 3.91 8.06
N GLU A 36 16.88 2.89 8.40
CA GLU A 36 17.88 2.33 7.50
C GLU A 36 17.24 1.67 6.28
N LEU A 37 16.17 0.88 6.47
CA LEU A 37 15.38 0.31 5.39
C LEU A 37 14.85 1.40 4.44
N GLN A 38 14.31 2.50 4.98
CA GLN A 38 13.87 3.64 4.17
C GLN A 38 15.02 4.18 3.31
N SER A 39 16.20 4.39 3.88
CA SER A 39 17.37 4.86 3.12
C SER A 39 17.79 3.89 2.01
N ILE A 40 17.76 2.58 2.29
CA ILE A 40 18.09 1.54 1.31
C ILE A 40 17.09 1.57 0.15
N LEU A 41 15.79 1.65 0.45
CA LEU A 41 14.74 1.68 -0.57
C LEU A 41 14.80 2.96 -1.41
N GLU A 42 15.03 4.13 -0.80
CA GLU A 42 15.19 5.40 -1.51
C GLU A 42 16.39 5.39 -2.47
N LYS A 43 17.54 4.86 -2.02
CA LYS A 43 18.74 4.70 -2.86
C LYS A 43 18.49 3.72 -4.00
N THR A 44 17.87 2.59 -3.72
CA THR A 44 17.57 1.54 -4.71
C THR A 44 16.60 2.06 -5.76
N ALA A 45 15.51 2.68 -5.32
CA ALA A 45 14.52 3.29 -6.20
C ALA A 45 15.14 4.40 -7.06
N SER A 46 15.94 5.29 -6.47
CA SER A 46 16.63 6.36 -7.22
C SER A 46 17.61 5.82 -8.26
N LYS A 47 18.23 4.66 -7.99
CA LYS A 47 19.18 4.01 -8.91
C LYS A 47 18.47 3.35 -10.09
N HIS A 48 17.36 2.65 -9.84
CA HIS A 48 16.70 1.80 -10.83
C HIS A 48 15.49 2.46 -11.51
N PHE A 49 14.88 3.46 -10.88
CA PHE A 49 13.76 4.26 -11.40
C PHE A 49 14.17 5.74 -11.57
N ASN A 50 15.40 5.98 -12.03
CA ASN A 50 15.99 7.32 -12.15
C ASN A 50 15.27 8.28 -13.13
N ASN A 51 14.39 7.74 -13.98
CA ASN A 51 13.56 8.49 -14.92
C ASN A 51 12.20 8.91 -14.35
N LEU A 52 11.88 8.53 -13.10
CA LEU A 52 10.64 8.91 -12.42
C LEU A 52 10.86 10.11 -11.48
N GLN A 53 9.84 10.94 -11.34
CA GLN A 53 9.84 12.02 -10.37
C GLN A 53 9.80 11.44 -8.96
N LYS A 54 10.73 11.87 -8.10
CA LYS A 54 10.84 11.37 -6.73
C LYS A 54 9.61 11.73 -5.91
N ASP A 55 9.09 12.95 -6.08
CA ASP A 55 7.91 13.43 -5.34
C ASP A 55 6.70 12.53 -5.62
N ASP A 56 6.50 12.12 -6.86
CA ASP A 56 5.43 11.18 -7.23
C ASP A 56 5.68 9.77 -6.70
N LEU A 57 6.94 9.32 -6.68
CA LEU A 57 7.29 7.96 -6.26
C LEU A 57 7.17 7.77 -4.74
N PHE A 58 7.53 8.79 -3.96
CA PHE A 58 7.52 8.73 -2.49
C PHE A 58 6.33 9.45 -1.85
N ALA A 59 5.41 9.99 -2.66
CA ALA A 59 4.16 10.60 -2.19
C ALA A 59 3.42 9.68 -1.21
N GLN A 60 2.97 10.26 -0.09
CA GLN A 60 2.17 9.57 0.92
C GLN A 60 0.67 9.86 0.73
N PRO A 61 -0.20 8.90 1.10
CA PRO A 61 0.11 7.59 1.66
C PRO A 61 0.65 6.61 0.60
N LEU A 62 1.58 5.72 0.95
CA LEU A 62 2.02 4.63 0.08
C LEU A 62 1.25 3.33 0.41
N ILE A 63 -0.05 3.33 0.14
CA ILE A 63 -0.93 2.20 0.45
C ILE A 63 -1.56 1.66 -0.83
N MET A 64 -1.43 0.34 -1.01
CA MET A 64 -2.01 -0.43 -2.09
C MET A 64 -2.87 -1.54 -1.49
N THR A 65 -4.14 -1.62 -1.86
CA THR A 65 -5.05 -2.66 -1.36
C THR A 65 -6.22 -2.87 -2.32
N SER A 66 -6.93 -3.99 -2.17
CA SER A 66 -8.19 -4.27 -2.88
C SER A 66 -9.44 -3.87 -2.11
N PHE A 67 -9.34 -3.52 -0.82
CA PHE A 67 -10.52 -3.27 0.02
C PHE A 67 -11.48 -2.25 -0.58
N VAL A 68 -10.97 -1.11 -1.04
CA VAL A 68 -11.80 -0.06 -1.63
C VAL A 68 -12.52 -0.52 -2.91
N SER A 69 -11.82 -1.26 -3.79
CA SER A 69 -12.43 -1.80 -5.01
C SER A 69 -13.53 -2.82 -4.71
N GLN A 70 -13.31 -3.65 -3.70
CA GLN A 70 -14.21 -4.73 -3.31
C GLN A 70 -15.49 -4.18 -2.67
N ALA A 71 -15.39 -3.16 -1.83
CA ALA A 71 -16.54 -2.52 -1.20
C ALA A 71 -17.48 -1.85 -2.22
N GLY A 72 -16.94 -1.42 -3.37
CA GLY A 72 -17.75 -0.86 -4.46
C GLY A 72 -18.51 -1.88 -5.31
N GLY A 73 -18.52 -3.17 -4.94
CA GLY A 73 -19.17 -4.24 -5.71
C GLY A 73 -18.44 -4.59 -7.02
N ASN A 74 -17.22 -4.08 -7.22
CA ASN A 74 -16.41 -4.37 -8.39
C ASN A 74 -15.56 -5.63 -8.17
N GLU A 75 -14.98 -6.13 -9.25
CA GLU A 75 -13.93 -7.15 -9.16
C GLU A 75 -12.78 -6.65 -8.24
N ARG A 76 -12.22 -7.54 -7.41
CA ARG A 76 -11.12 -7.20 -6.50
C ARG A 76 -9.91 -6.70 -7.29
N GLN A 77 -9.66 -5.40 -7.21
CA GLN A 77 -8.54 -4.73 -7.88
C GLN A 77 -7.58 -4.18 -6.84
N TYR A 78 -6.37 -4.73 -6.84
CA TYR A 78 -5.27 -4.21 -6.03
C TYR A 78 -4.86 -2.85 -6.59
N MET A 79 -5.09 -1.77 -5.86
CA MET A 79 -4.90 -0.43 -6.38
C MET A 79 -4.47 0.56 -5.30
N HIS A 80 -3.94 1.70 -5.74
CA HIS A 80 -3.52 2.76 -4.86
C HIS A 80 -4.71 3.43 -4.17
N VAL A 81 -4.62 3.56 -2.85
CA VAL A 81 -5.60 4.29 -2.04
C VAL A 81 -5.33 5.79 -2.16
N LYS A 82 -6.28 6.51 -2.75
CA LYS A 82 -6.22 7.97 -2.92
C LYS A 82 -6.74 8.74 -1.69
N ASP A 83 -7.64 8.13 -0.94
CA ASP A 83 -8.31 8.74 0.21
C ASP A 83 -8.32 7.79 1.40
N MET A 84 -7.71 8.22 2.50
CA MET A 84 -7.65 7.47 3.74
C MET A 84 -9.01 7.40 4.45
N ALA A 85 -9.87 8.40 4.28
CA ALA A 85 -11.20 8.39 4.89
C ALA A 85 -12.06 7.26 4.30
N THR A 86 -12.04 7.12 2.98
CA THR A 86 -12.69 6.00 2.27
C THR A 86 -12.15 4.65 2.73
N LEU A 87 -10.81 4.49 2.79
CA LEU A 87 -10.23 3.23 3.26
C LEU A 87 -10.64 2.89 4.69
N LYS A 88 -10.58 3.87 5.59
CA LYS A 88 -10.96 3.71 6.99
C LYS A 88 -12.40 3.22 7.09
N LYS A 89 -13.34 3.90 6.43
CA LYS A 89 -14.75 3.53 6.42
C LYS A 89 -14.96 2.08 5.96
N VAL A 90 -14.34 1.69 4.84
CA VAL A 90 -14.47 0.34 4.30
C VAL A 90 -13.99 -0.74 5.29
N VAL A 91 -12.86 -0.48 5.96
CA VAL A 91 -12.31 -1.42 6.94
C VAL A 91 -13.17 -1.48 8.20
N GLU A 92 -13.70 -0.35 8.67
CA GLU A 92 -14.62 -0.28 9.82
C GLU A 92 -15.95 -1.00 9.53
N ASP A 93 -16.53 -0.78 8.34
CA ASP A 93 -17.74 -1.48 7.90
C ASP A 93 -17.50 -3.00 7.87
N SER A 94 -16.36 -3.43 7.31
CA SER A 94 -15.95 -4.85 7.27
C SER A 94 -15.74 -5.45 8.67
N LEU A 95 -15.19 -4.65 9.61
CA LEU A 95 -15.00 -5.08 11.00
C LEU A 95 -16.33 -5.18 11.74
N SER A 96 -17.27 -4.28 11.49
CA SER A 96 -18.63 -4.32 12.04
C SER A 96 -19.35 -5.60 11.59
N GLU A 97 -19.33 -5.90 10.28
CA GLU A 97 -19.91 -7.13 9.74
C GLU A 97 -19.29 -8.39 10.38
N TYR A 98 -17.97 -8.39 10.61
CA TYR A 98 -17.31 -9.48 11.30
C TYR A 98 -17.80 -9.65 12.75
N ASN A 99 -17.91 -8.55 13.49
CA ASN A 99 -18.35 -8.54 14.89
C ASN A 99 -19.84 -8.91 15.07
N GLU A 100 -20.66 -8.82 14.02
CA GLU A 100 -22.05 -9.30 14.04
C GLU A 100 -22.14 -10.84 13.98
N VAL A 101 -21.18 -11.49 13.32
CA VAL A 101 -21.15 -12.94 13.10
C VAL A 101 -20.26 -13.66 14.12
N PHE A 102 -19.21 -13.00 14.58
CA PHE A 102 -18.16 -13.57 15.44
C PHE A 102 -17.98 -12.76 16.73
N ALA A 103 -17.14 -13.27 17.63
CA ALA A 103 -16.79 -12.55 18.85
C ALA A 103 -16.13 -11.21 18.51
N ALA A 104 -16.56 -10.16 19.20
CA ALA A 104 -16.08 -8.81 18.95
C ALA A 104 -14.55 -8.71 19.14
N MET A 105 -13.86 -8.21 18.12
CA MET A 105 -12.49 -7.73 18.26
C MET A 105 -12.54 -6.32 18.85
N ASN A 106 -12.10 -6.18 20.10
CA ASN A 106 -12.00 -4.91 20.84
C ASN A 106 -10.58 -4.34 20.77
#